data_AF-A0A3N5Q3Z6-F1
#
_entry.id   AF-A0A3N5Q3Z6-F1
#
_cell.length_a   1.000
_cell.length_b   1.000
_cell.length_c   1.000
_cell.angle_alpha   90.00
_cell.angle_beta   90.00
_cell.angle_gamma   90.00
#
_symmetry.space_group_name_H-M   'P 1'
#
loop_
_entity.id
_entity.type
_entity.pdbx_description
1 polymer ?
#
loop_
_entity_poly.entity_id
_entity_poly.type
_entity_poly.pdbx_seq_one_letter_code
_entity_poly.pdbx_strand_id
1 'polypeptide(L)'
;MKIDRVSRKDEKNVSVYFDNGERLILSEDTFYSSGLRKGDEISEDRFAFFIEQNILYHIKQRALSFLARRFHSEKELLIKLKTKAYEERLIKIVLNDLREKSFIDDQVFANHFIEEKLKKKRWGKNKIRAALFSKGVSSSIIDDVLQSFNSEEDQNEVALSLAKKKFENLKLRETDSKKLKQKIISFLLSRGFDYEVSSGAVNKIIEQDYD
;
A
#
# COMPACT_ATOMS: atom_id res chain seq x y z
N MET A 1 39.21 0.38 18.18
CA MET A 1 39.66 -0.36 16.97
C MET A 1 40.14 0.63 15.93
N LYS A 2 41.18 0.31 15.16
CA LYS A 2 41.78 1.22 14.17
C LYS A 2 41.52 0.73 12.75
N ILE A 3 41.21 1.65 11.84
CA ILE A 3 40.98 1.32 10.43
C ILE A 3 42.32 1.06 9.74
N ASP A 4 42.60 -0.20 9.43
CA ASP A 4 43.80 -0.63 8.72
C ASP A 4 43.67 -0.41 7.20
N ARG A 5 42.52 -0.81 6.63
CA ARG A 5 42.31 -0.78 5.18
C ARG A 5 40.87 -0.50 4.81
N VAL A 6 40.69 0.31 3.77
CA VAL A 6 39.40 0.50 3.09
C VAL A 6 39.53 0.01 1.65
N SER A 7 38.57 -0.77 1.18
CA SER A 7 38.54 -1.29 -0.19
C SER A 7 37.13 -1.27 -0.75
N ARG A 8 36.97 -0.94 -2.03
CA ARG A 8 35.69 -1.07 -2.74
C ARG A 8 35.40 -2.55 -2.96
N LYS A 9 34.26 -3.03 -2.45
CA LYS A 9 33.84 -4.43 -2.58
C LYS A 9 33.14 -4.68 -3.92
N ASP A 10 32.26 -3.78 -4.28
CA ASP A 10 31.52 -3.75 -5.54
C ASP A 10 31.13 -2.30 -5.87
N GLU A 11 30.34 -2.08 -6.91
CA GLU A 11 29.92 -0.73 -7.32
C GLU A 11 29.21 0.06 -6.20
N LYS A 12 28.55 -0.61 -5.26
CA LYS A 12 27.65 0.03 -4.27
C LYS A 12 28.12 -0.10 -2.83
N ASN A 13 29.15 -0.92 -2.56
CA ASN A 13 29.58 -1.25 -1.21
C ASN A 13 31.09 -1.09 -1.00
N VAL A 14 31.45 -0.62 0.19
CA VAL A 14 32.82 -0.43 0.67
C VAL A 14 33.05 -1.35 1.87
N SER A 15 34.19 -2.04 1.89
CA SER A 15 34.65 -2.83 3.04
C SER A 15 35.71 -2.07 3.81
N VAL A 16 35.46 -1.87 5.11
CA VAL A 16 36.38 -1.26 6.08
C VAL A 16 36.91 -2.38 6.97
N TYR A 17 38.22 -2.58 6.97
CA TYR A 17 38.93 -3.59 7.75
C TYR A 17 39.65 -2.94 8.92
N PHE A 18 39.54 -3.57 10.09
CA PHE A 18 40.13 -3.11 11.33
C PHE A 18 41.34 -3.95 11.73
N ASP A 19 42.24 -3.36 12.50
CA ASP A 19 43.46 -3.98 13.02
C ASP A 19 43.19 -5.20 13.93
N ASN A 20 42.06 -5.20 14.62
CA ASN A 20 41.59 -6.33 15.44
C ASN A 20 40.99 -7.50 14.62
N GLY A 21 40.99 -7.42 13.28
CA GLY A 21 40.45 -8.43 12.38
C GLY A 21 38.96 -8.28 12.05
N GLU A 22 38.26 -7.32 12.64
CA GLU A 22 36.86 -7.04 12.32
C GLU A 22 36.70 -6.39 10.93
N ARG A 23 35.48 -6.45 10.39
CA ARG A 23 35.15 -5.82 9.11
C ARG A 23 33.74 -5.24 9.13
N LEU A 24 33.62 -3.98 8.69
CA LEU A 24 32.34 -3.37 8.31
C LEU A 24 32.17 -3.40 6.80
N ILE A 25 30.97 -3.74 6.35
CA ILE A 25 30.54 -3.51 4.98
C ILE A 25 29.49 -2.42 5.03
N LEU A 26 29.79 -1.30 4.39
CA LEU A 26 28.91 -0.14 4.33
C LEU A 26 28.54 0.10 2.87
N SER A 27 27.32 0.59 2.64
CA SER A 27 26.99 1.20 1.36
C SER A 27 27.93 2.39 1.08
N GLU A 28 28.13 2.72 -0.19
CA GLU A 28 28.95 3.87 -0.59
C GLU A 28 28.46 5.17 0.07
N ASP A 29 27.14 5.40 0.10
CA ASP A 29 26.53 6.56 0.75
C ASP A 29 26.78 6.57 2.27
N THR A 30 26.62 5.44 2.95
CA THR A 30 26.89 5.33 4.39
C THR A 30 28.38 5.54 4.69
N PHE A 31 29.27 5.00 3.85
CA PHE A 31 30.70 5.20 4.01
C PHE A 31 31.09 6.67 3.82
N TYR A 32 30.63 7.34 2.77
CA TYR A 32 30.99 8.74 2.55
C TYR A 32 30.41 9.68 3.62
N SER A 33 29.18 9.45 4.07
CA SER A 33 28.58 10.22 5.16
C SER A 33 29.18 9.93 6.53
N SER A 34 29.83 8.78 6.73
CA SER A 34 30.48 8.42 8.00
C SER A 34 31.72 9.24 8.33
N GLY A 35 32.37 9.80 7.31
CA GLY A 35 33.66 10.48 7.42
C GLY A 35 34.86 9.58 7.74
N LEU A 36 34.69 8.25 7.73
CA LEU A 36 35.74 7.29 8.07
C LEU A 36 36.89 7.32 7.06
N ARG A 37 38.12 7.32 7.58
CA ARG A 37 39.37 7.29 6.81
C ARG A 37 40.31 6.22 7.33
N LYS A 38 41.20 5.75 6.45
CA LYS A 38 42.30 4.87 6.86
C LYS A 38 43.13 5.55 7.96
N GLY A 39 43.40 4.81 9.03
CA GLY A 39 44.15 5.29 10.18
C GLY A 39 43.28 5.83 11.33
N ASP A 40 41.98 6.07 11.10
CA ASP A 40 41.07 6.53 12.17
C ASP A 40 40.90 5.45 13.24
N GLU A 41 40.79 5.89 14.49
CA GLU A 41 40.39 5.05 15.61
C GLU A 41 38.91 5.31 15.94
N ILE A 42 38.14 4.23 16.09
CA ILE A 42 36.73 4.29 16.49
C ILE A 42 36.46 3.38 17.69
N SER A 43 35.48 3.77 18.50
CA SER A 43 34.94 2.96 19.60
C SER A 43 34.02 1.86 19.07
N GLU A 44 33.74 0.85 19.90
CA GLU A 44 32.73 -0.18 19.62
C GLU A 44 31.34 0.42 19.43
N ASP A 45 30.97 1.43 20.23
CA ASP A 45 29.69 2.14 20.06
C ASP A 45 29.58 2.79 18.67
N ARG A 46 30.68 3.38 18.18
CA ARG A 46 30.71 4.00 16.85
C ARG A 46 30.68 2.96 15.73
N PHE A 47 31.31 1.81 15.94
CA PHE A 47 31.20 0.66 15.03
C PHE A 47 29.76 0.15 14.93
N ALA A 48 29.11 -0.09 16.08
CA ALA A 48 27.71 -0.53 16.15
C ALA A 48 26.76 0.51 15.53
N PHE A 49 27.02 1.80 15.76
CA PHE A 49 26.28 2.89 15.13
C PHE A 49 26.32 2.79 13.60
N PHE A 50 27.49 2.57 12.99
CA PHE A 50 27.59 2.46 11.53
C PHE A 50 26.92 1.21 10.97
N ILE A 51 26.87 0.11 11.72
CA ILE A 51 26.05 -1.06 11.37
C ILE A 51 24.58 -0.66 11.29
N GLU A 52 24.06 0.00 12.33
CA GLU A 52 22.66 0.44 12.37
C GLU A 52 22.34 1.44 11.23
N GLN A 53 23.21 2.42 10.99
CA GLN A 53 23.04 3.37 9.88
C GLN A 53 23.01 2.69 8.52
N ASN A 54 23.85 1.67 8.30
CA ASN A 54 23.84 0.93 7.05
C ASN A 54 22.55 0.10 6.88
N ILE A 55 22.01 -0.48 7.96
CA ILE A 55 20.72 -1.18 7.93
C ILE A 55 19.60 -0.19 7.60
N LEU A 56 19.55 0.98 8.26
CA LEU A 56 18.56 2.03 7.99
C LEU A 56 18.62 2.48 6.52
N TYR A 57 19.82 2.65 5.97
CA TYR A 57 20.01 2.95 4.54
C TYR A 57 19.34 1.87 3.66
N HIS A 58 19.61 0.60 3.89
CA HIS A 58 19.03 -0.48 3.08
C HIS A 58 17.51 -0.60 3.21
N ILE A 59 16.96 -0.42 4.43
CA ILE A 59 15.51 -0.37 4.65
C ILE A 59 14.90 0.78 3.84
N LYS A 60 15.51 1.97 3.88
CA LYS A 60 15.06 3.15 3.13
C LYS A 60 15.10 2.94 1.63
N GLN A 61 16.21 2.44 1.08
CA GLN A 61 16.31 2.10 -0.34
C GLN A 61 15.23 1.10 -0.77
N ARG A 62 14.94 0.12 0.10
CA ARG A 62 13.89 -0.85 -0.18
C ARG A 62 12.50 -0.21 -0.17
N ALA A 63 12.20 0.63 0.81
CA ALA A 63 10.93 1.37 0.89
C ALA A 63 10.73 2.26 -0.35
N LEU A 64 11.75 3.03 -0.72
CA LEU A 64 11.74 3.87 -1.93
C LEU A 64 11.52 3.03 -3.20
N SER A 65 12.12 1.85 -3.31
CA SER A 65 11.89 0.96 -4.46
C SER A 65 10.44 0.47 -4.59
N PHE A 66 9.71 0.38 -3.48
CA PHE A 66 8.28 0.08 -3.51
C PHE A 66 7.47 1.30 -3.94
N LEU A 67 7.76 2.45 -3.34
CA LEU A 67 7.10 3.73 -3.64
C LEU A 67 7.28 4.16 -5.10
N ALA A 68 8.44 3.88 -5.70
CA ALA A 68 8.73 4.18 -7.10
C ALA A 68 7.81 3.44 -8.10
N ARG A 69 7.18 2.33 -7.70
CA ARG A 69 6.32 1.52 -8.58
C ARG A 69 4.85 1.93 -8.50
N ARG A 70 4.39 2.34 -7.31
CA ARG A 70 3.03 2.81 -7.03
C ARG A 70 2.96 3.39 -5.61
N PHE A 71 1.91 4.14 -5.35
CA PHE A 71 1.52 4.53 -3.99
C PHE A 71 1.30 3.30 -3.10
N HIS A 72 1.74 3.39 -1.85
CA HIS A 72 1.54 2.40 -0.80
C HIS A 72 1.09 3.12 0.47
N SER A 73 0.22 2.49 1.26
CA SER A 73 -0.03 2.98 2.61
C SER A 73 1.16 2.69 3.55
N GLU A 74 1.24 3.41 4.65
CA GLU A 74 2.26 3.19 5.68
C GLU A 74 2.24 1.72 6.18
N LYS A 75 1.04 1.16 6.42
CA LYS A 75 0.88 -0.24 6.84
C LYS A 75 1.32 -1.23 5.76
N GLU A 76 1.08 -0.96 4.47
CA GLU A 76 1.56 -1.83 3.39
C GLU A 76 3.09 -1.87 3.38
N LEU A 77 3.76 -0.73 3.57
CA LEU A 77 5.21 -0.65 3.63
C LEU A 77 5.76 -1.38 4.86
N LEU A 78 5.16 -1.18 6.03
CA LEU A 78 5.53 -1.88 7.26
C LEU A 78 5.51 -3.40 7.08
N ILE A 79 4.39 -3.94 6.57
CA ILE A 79 4.23 -5.38 6.33
C ILE A 79 5.29 -5.87 5.35
N LYS A 80 5.48 -5.16 4.22
CA LYS A 80 6.46 -5.55 3.20
C LYS A 80 7.90 -5.52 3.72
N LEU A 81 8.27 -4.54 4.52
CA LEU A 81 9.61 -4.43 5.09
C LEU A 81 9.84 -5.50 6.17
N LYS A 82 8.81 -5.84 6.96
CA LYS A 82 8.89 -6.97 7.92
C LYS A 82 9.18 -8.31 7.24
N THR A 83 8.64 -8.55 6.03
CA THR A 83 8.97 -9.79 5.28
C THR A 83 10.44 -9.89 4.85
N LYS A 84 11.24 -8.83 5.04
CA LYS A 84 12.68 -8.81 4.78
C LYS A 84 13.53 -9.05 6.02
N ALA A 85 12.90 -9.48 7.13
CA ALA A 85 13.57 -9.82 8.39
C ALA A 85 14.35 -8.64 9.02
N TYR A 86 13.94 -7.40 8.74
CA TYR A 86 14.43 -6.23 9.46
C TYR A 86 13.74 -6.09 10.81
N GLU A 87 14.46 -5.55 11.80
CA GLU A 87 13.89 -5.19 13.09
C GLU A 87 12.81 -4.12 12.95
N GLU A 88 11.67 -4.31 13.62
CA GLU A 88 10.53 -3.40 13.52
C GLU A 88 10.88 -1.96 13.95
N ARG A 89 11.74 -1.79 14.96
CA ARG A 89 12.21 -0.47 15.41
C ARG A 89 12.85 0.31 14.26
N LEU A 90 13.76 -0.32 13.52
CA LEU A 90 14.47 0.30 12.40
C LEU A 90 13.53 0.61 11.22
N ILE A 91 12.55 -0.27 10.96
CA ILE A 91 11.52 0.00 9.97
C ILE A 91 10.73 1.27 10.34
N LYS A 92 10.30 1.40 11.60
CA LYS A 92 9.53 2.57 12.05
C LYS A 92 10.32 3.87 11.94
N ILE A 93 11.63 3.85 12.23
CA ILE A 93 12.50 5.01 12.03
C ILE A 93 12.47 5.45 10.56
N VAL A 94 12.64 4.52 9.62
CA VAL A 94 12.61 4.84 8.19
C VAL A 94 11.22 5.30 7.72
N LEU A 95 10.15 4.66 8.18
CA LEU A 95 8.79 5.08 7.80
C LEU A 95 8.47 6.48 8.31
N ASN A 96 8.90 6.84 9.52
CA ASN A 96 8.76 8.19 10.04
C ASN A 96 9.55 9.21 9.20
N ASP A 97 10.83 8.94 8.86
CA ASP A 97 11.64 9.82 7.98
C ASP A 97 10.97 10.03 6.62
N LEU A 98 10.43 8.96 6.03
CA LEU A 98 9.75 9.04 4.74
C LEU A 98 8.41 9.78 4.83
N ARG A 99 7.68 9.67 5.93
CA ARG A 99 6.45 10.44 6.17
C ARG A 99 6.73 11.92 6.36
N GLU A 100 7.75 12.27 7.16
CA GLU A 100 8.17 13.67 7.38
C GLU A 100 8.62 14.35 6.08
N LYS A 101 9.21 13.57 5.16
CA LYS A 101 9.60 14.02 3.83
C LYS A 101 8.49 13.89 2.77
N SER A 102 7.26 13.59 3.19
CA SER A 102 6.09 13.45 2.31
C SER A 102 6.21 12.39 1.21
N PHE A 103 7.10 11.40 1.37
CA PHE A 103 7.16 10.22 0.49
C PHE A 103 6.05 9.21 0.81
N ILE A 104 5.54 9.23 2.05
CA ILE A 104 4.41 8.42 2.51
C ILE A 104 3.29 9.37 2.91
N ASP A 105 2.13 9.19 2.29
CA ASP A 105 0.92 9.94 2.60
C ASP A 105 -0.28 9.01 2.36
N ASP A 106 -0.97 8.65 3.45
CA ASP A 106 -2.12 7.77 3.41
C ASP A 106 -3.36 8.44 2.77
N GLN A 107 -3.46 9.76 2.79
CA GLN A 107 -4.49 10.52 2.07
C GLN A 107 -4.30 10.41 0.56
N VAL A 108 -3.07 10.64 0.09
CA VAL A 108 -2.70 10.49 -1.33
C VAL A 108 -2.90 9.05 -1.79
N PHE A 109 -2.46 8.08 -0.98
CA PHE A 109 -2.70 6.67 -1.23
C PHE A 109 -4.20 6.36 -1.36
N ALA A 110 -5.03 6.84 -0.42
CA ALA A 110 -6.46 6.58 -0.40
C ALA A 110 -7.17 7.16 -1.64
N ASN A 111 -6.84 8.39 -2.03
CA ASN A 111 -7.37 9.03 -3.24
C ASN A 111 -7.12 8.20 -4.50
N HIS A 112 -5.86 7.81 -4.73
CA HIS A 112 -5.51 6.97 -5.89
C HIS A 112 -6.16 5.59 -5.81
N PHE A 113 -6.27 5.02 -4.62
CA PHE A 113 -6.91 3.73 -4.42
C PHE A 113 -8.40 3.78 -4.80
N ILE A 114 -9.13 4.80 -4.34
CA ILE A 114 -10.54 4.99 -4.68
C ILE A 114 -10.72 5.15 -6.18
N GLU A 115 -9.94 6.03 -6.81
CA GLU A 115 -10.02 6.26 -8.25
C GLU A 115 -9.85 4.96 -9.05
N GLU A 116 -8.85 4.14 -8.67
CA GLU A 116 -8.62 2.86 -9.32
C GLU A 116 -9.80 1.88 -9.10
N LYS A 117 -10.32 1.77 -7.87
CA LYS A 117 -11.38 0.79 -7.55
C LYS A 117 -12.75 1.19 -8.08
N LEU A 118 -13.07 2.47 -8.10
CA LEU A 118 -14.28 2.99 -8.72
C LEU A 118 -14.21 2.81 -10.24
N LYS A 119 -13.23 3.44 -10.91
CA LYS A 119 -13.20 3.50 -12.39
C LYS A 119 -12.91 2.14 -13.02
N LYS A 120 -11.90 1.40 -12.51
CA LYS A 120 -11.42 0.17 -13.16
C LYS A 120 -12.11 -1.09 -12.65
N LYS A 121 -12.52 -1.11 -11.38
CA LYS A 121 -13.09 -2.32 -10.75
C LYS A 121 -14.58 -2.22 -10.45
N ARG A 122 -15.19 -1.03 -10.59
CA ARG A 122 -16.62 -0.79 -10.33
C ARG A 122 -17.04 -1.32 -8.96
N TRP A 123 -16.22 -1.03 -7.94
CA TRP A 123 -16.53 -1.37 -6.55
C TRP A 123 -17.47 -0.33 -5.96
N GLY A 124 -18.38 -0.78 -5.10
CA GLY A 124 -19.17 0.13 -4.27
C GLY A 124 -18.40 0.55 -3.02
N LYS A 125 -18.86 1.65 -2.40
CA LYS A 125 -18.19 2.33 -1.28
C LYS A 125 -17.85 1.41 -0.11
N ASN A 126 -18.74 0.48 0.26
CA ASN A 126 -18.51 -0.38 1.43
C ASN A 126 -17.29 -1.29 1.25
N LYS A 127 -17.09 -1.79 0.02
CA LYS A 127 -15.93 -2.62 -0.30
C LYS A 127 -14.65 -1.81 -0.34
N ILE A 128 -14.71 -0.58 -0.85
CA ILE A 128 -13.58 0.35 -0.85
C ILE A 128 -13.19 0.71 0.59
N ARG A 129 -14.15 1.10 1.43
CA ARG A 129 -13.97 1.38 2.86
C ARG A 129 -13.27 0.22 3.57
N ALA A 130 -13.81 -1.00 3.45
CA ALA A 130 -13.23 -2.18 4.06
C ALA A 130 -11.79 -2.45 3.56
N ALA A 131 -11.53 -2.25 2.27
CA ALA A 131 -10.21 -2.42 1.71
C ALA A 131 -9.21 -1.38 2.22
N LEU A 132 -9.57 -0.09 2.26
CA LEU A 132 -8.72 0.97 2.83
C LEU A 132 -8.44 0.73 4.31
N PHE A 133 -9.45 0.34 5.09
CA PHE A 133 -9.31 0.03 6.50
C PHE A 133 -8.34 -1.15 6.72
N SER A 134 -8.45 -2.22 5.91
CA SER A 134 -7.50 -3.34 5.97
C SER A 134 -6.06 -2.92 5.69
N LYS A 135 -5.88 -1.86 4.89
CA LYS A 135 -4.61 -1.23 4.54
C LYS A 135 -4.14 -0.18 5.53
N GLY A 136 -4.81 -0.03 6.67
CA GLY A 136 -4.35 0.81 7.78
C GLY A 136 -4.68 2.30 7.63
N VAL A 137 -5.46 2.67 6.62
CA VAL A 137 -5.91 4.05 6.45
C VAL A 137 -6.94 4.37 7.55
N SER A 138 -6.83 5.56 8.16
CA SER A 138 -7.74 5.98 9.23
C SER A 138 -9.17 6.18 8.73
N SER A 139 -10.15 6.04 9.63
CA SER A 139 -11.56 6.32 9.30
C SER A 139 -11.77 7.74 8.80
N SER A 140 -11.09 8.73 9.39
CA SER A 140 -11.15 10.14 8.96
C SER A 140 -10.76 10.30 7.49
N ILE A 141 -9.58 9.79 7.09
CA ILE A 141 -9.11 9.83 5.71
C ILE A 141 -10.11 9.11 4.80
N ILE A 142 -10.58 7.93 5.21
CA ILE A 142 -11.52 7.13 4.42
C ILE A 142 -12.82 7.88 4.17
N ASP A 143 -13.39 8.52 5.19
CA ASP A 143 -14.64 9.25 5.06
C ASP A 143 -14.46 10.50 4.20
N ASP A 144 -13.35 11.24 4.38
CA ASP A 144 -13.00 12.40 3.56
C ASP A 144 -12.87 12.04 2.07
N VAL A 145 -12.13 10.97 1.76
CA VAL A 145 -11.97 10.54 0.36
C VAL A 145 -13.28 10.01 -0.20
N LEU A 146 -14.06 9.23 0.57
CA LEU A 146 -15.33 8.71 0.09
C LEU A 146 -16.34 9.82 -0.18
N GLN A 147 -16.39 10.87 0.65
CA GLN A 147 -17.24 12.04 0.42
C GLN A 147 -16.85 12.78 -0.86
N SER A 148 -15.54 12.98 -1.09
CA SER A 148 -15.02 13.69 -2.27
C SER A 148 -15.36 13.00 -3.61
N PHE A 149 -15.48 11.67 -3.59
CA PHE A 149 -15.83 10.88 -4.78
C PHE A 149 -17.32 10.52 -4.86
N ASN A 150 -18.15 10.98 -3.92
CA ASN A 150 -19.54 10.59 -3.83
C ASN A 150 -20.48 11.50 -4.63
N SER A 151 -20.53 11.32 -5.95
CA SER A 151 -21.82 11.53 -6.62
C SER A 151 -22.65 10.25 -6.44
N GLU A 152 -23.79 10.35 -5.76
CA GLU A 152 -24.70 9.20 -5.61
C GLU A 152 -25.25 8.73 -6.97
N GLU A 153 -25.29 9.64 -7.93
CA GLU A 153 -25.63 9.41 -9.34
C GLU A 153 -24.67 8.38 -9.97
N ASP A 154 -23.35 8.51 -9.79
CA ASP A 154 -22.37 7.57 -10.34
C ASP A 154 -22.54 6.14 -9.77
N GLN A 155 -22.86 6.01 -8.47
CA GLN A 155 -23.01 4.67 -7.86
C GLN A 155 -24.24 3.94 -8.37
N ASN A 156 -25.37 4.65 -8.50
CA ASN A 156 -26.62 4.09 -9.01
C ASN A 156 -26.48 3.63 -10.47
N GLU A 157 -25.84 4.43 -11.32
CA GLU A 157 -25.60 4.08 -12.72
C GLU A 157 -24.66 2.88 -12.86
N VAL A 158 -23.57 2.86 -12.10
CA VAL A 158 -22.63 1.74 -12.11
C VAL A 158 -23.31 0.46 -11.63
N ALA A 159 -24.07 0.52 -10.53
CA ALA A 159 -24.83 -0.61 -10.01
C ALA A 159 -25.85 -1.13 -11.03
N LEU A 160 -26.62 -0.23 -11.66
CA LEU A 160 -27.58 -0.58 -12.72
C LEU A 160 -26.89 -1.26 -13.90
N SER A 161 -25.76 -0.73 -14.37
CA SER A 161 -25.01 -1.33 -15.49
C SER A 161 -24.50 -2.74 -15.18
N LEU A 162 -24.06 -2.97 -13.94
CA LEU A 162 -23.60 -4.28 -13.46
C LEU A 162 -24.76 -5.25 -13.28
N ALA A 163 -25.87 -4.76 -12.72
CA ALA A 163 -27.08 -5.52 -12.52
C ALA A 163 -27.68 -5.96 -13.86
N LYS A 164 -27.74 -5.09 -14.87
CA LYS A 164 -28.21 -5.41 -16.23
C LYS A 164 -27.41 -6.55 -16.83
N LYS A 165 -26.08 -6.44 -16.82
CA LYS A 165 -25.20 -7.51 -17.28
C LYS A 165 -25.40 -8.82 -16.51
N LYS A 166 -25.61 -8.75 -15.20
CA LYS A 166 -25.82 -9.93 -14.36
C LYS A 166 -27.18 -10.59 -14.64
N PHE A 167 -28.21 -9.78 -14.85
CA PHE A 167 -29.56 -10.20 -15.20
C PHE A 167 -29.58 -10.95 -16.53
N GLU A 168 -29.02 -10.38 -17.60
CA GLU A 168 -28.94 -11.03 -18.92
C GLU A 168 -28.28 -12.41 -18.87
N ASN A 169 -27.23 -12.55 -18.05
CA ASN A 169 -26.54 -13.83 -17.87
C ASN A 169 -27.34 -14.88 -17.08
N LEU A 170 -28.29 -14.46 -16.24
CA LEU A 170 -29.02 -15.32 -15.33
C LEU A 170 -30.46 -15.60 -15.77
N LYS A 171 -31.11 -14.68 -16.49
CA LYS A 171 -32.54 -14.79 -16.86
C LYS A 171 -32.86 -16.03 -17.71
N LEU A 172 -31.88 -16.52 -18.48
CA LEU A 172 -32.00 -17.75 -19.26
C LEU A 172 -31.86 -19.04 -18.43
N ARG A 173 -31.35 -18.94 -17.19
CA ARG A 173 -31.01 -20.10 -16.33
C ARG A 173 -31.85 -20.17 -15.05
N GLU A 174 -32.41 -19.06 -14.62
CA GLU A 174 -33.22 -18.95 -13.40
C GLU A 174 -34.60 -18.39 -13.77
N THR A 175 -35.60 -19.26 -13.72
CA THR A 175 -37.00 -18.93 -14.06
C THR A 175 -37.76 -18.34 -12.87
N ASP A 176 -37.28 -18.54 -11.63
CA ASP A 176 -37.86 -17.94 -10.44
C ASP A 176 -37.40 -16.49 -10.28
N SER A 177 -38.30 -15.55 -10.56
CA SER A 177 -38.05 -14.10 -10.47
C SER A 177 -37.54 -13.67 -9.09
N LYS A 178 -38.03 -14.27 -8.00
CA LYS A 178 -37.60 -13.93 -6.64
C LYS A 178 -36.16 -14.39 -6.40
N LYS A 179 -35.80 -15.59 -6.83
CA LYS A 179 -34.40 -16.09 -6.74
C LYS A 179 -33.47 -15.29 -7.63
N LEU A 180 -33.92 -14.90 -8.83
CA LEU A 180 -33.17 -14.06 -9.75
C LEU A 180 -32.83 -12.70 -9.12
N LYS A 181 -33.84 -12.01 -8.54
CA LYS A 181 -33.65 -10.77 -7.76
C LYS A 181 -32.60 -10.95 -6.67
N GLN A 182 -32.76 -11.96 -5.82
CA GLN A 182 -31.85 -12.23 -4.70
C GLN A 182 -30.40 -12.47 -5.15
N LYS A 183 -30.20 -13.20 -6.25
CA LYS A 183 -28.87 -13.47 -6.82
C LYS A 183 -28.19 -12.19 -7.32
N ILE A 184 -28.93 -11.28 -7.94
CA ILE A 184 -28.38 -10.02 -8.45
C ILE A 184 -28.08 -9.06 -7.29
N ILE A 185 -28.99 -8.94 -6.31
CA ILE A 185 -28.75 -8.13 -5.11
C ILE A 185 -27.52 -8.65 -4.36
N SER A 186 -27.43 -9.96 -4.11
CA SER A 186 -26.26 -10.57 -3.45
C SER A 186 -24.96 -10.29 -4.20
N PHE A 187 -25.02 -10.31 -5.53
CA PHE A 187 -23.88 -9.97 -6.38
C PHE A 187 -23.45 -8.50 -6.17
N LEU A 188 -24.38 -7.53 -6.18
CA LEU A 188 -24.06 -6.12 -5.96
C LEU A 188 -23.54 -5.85 -4.54
N LEU A 189 -24.14 -6.47 -3.52
CA LEU A 189 -23.64 -6.39 -2.15
C LEU A 189 -22.19 -6.90 -2.04
N SER A 190 -21.86 -8.02 -2.71
CA SER A 190 -20.48 -8.54 -2.76
C SER A 190 -19.48 -7.62 -3.49
N ARG A 191 -20.01 -6.69 -4.31
CA ARG A 191 -19.25 -5.62 -4.96
C ARG A 191 -19.14 -4.36 -4.10
N GLY A 192 -19.87 -4.29 -2.99
CA GLY A 192 -19.78 -3.22 -2.00
C GLY A 192 -20.81 -2.11 -2.15
N PHE A 193 -21.84 -2.30 -2.98
CA PHE A 193 -22.98 -1.39 -3.01
C PHE A 193 -23.82 -1.61 -1.75
N ASP A 194 -24.49 -0.56 -1.27
CA ASP A 194 -25.48 -0.72 -0.21
C ASP A 194 -26.75 -1.41 -0.73
N TYR A 195 -27.63 -1.75 0.20
CA TYR A 195 -28.85 -2.47 -0.13
C TYR A 195 -29.83 -1.62 -0.95
N GLU A 196 -29.93 -0.32 -0.67
CA GLU A 196 -30.87 0.58 -1.35
C GLU A 196 -30.52 0.75 -2.83
N VAL A 197 -29.26 1.06 -3.13
CA VAL A 197 -28.71 1.12 -4.49
C VAL A 197 -28.86 -0.23 -5.20
N SER A 198 -28.58 -1.33 -4.50
CA SER A 198 -28.68 -2.68 -5.07
C SER A 198 -30.12 -3.04 -5.42
N SER A 199 -31.06 -2.78 -4.51
CA SER A 199 -32.48 -3.06 -4.67
C SER A 199 -33.08 -2.18 -5.75
N GLY A 200 -32.79 -0.87 -5.73
CA GLY A 200 -33.26 0.09 -6.73
C GLY A 200 -32.78 -0.25 -8.14
N ALA A 201 -31.51 -0.64 -8.30
CA ALA A 201 -30.97 -1.09 -9.58
C ALA A 201 -31.69 -2.34 -10.12
N VAL A 202 -32.00 -3.31 -9.26
CA VAL A 202 -32.67 -4.55 -9.65
C VAL A 202 -34.13 -4.33 -9.98
N ASN A 203 -34.85 -3.49 -9.22
CA ASN A 203 -36.24 -3.17 -9.49
C ASN A 203 -36.40 -2.47 -10.84
N LYS A 204 -35.55 -1.48 -11.15
CA LYS A 204 -35.55 -0.80 -12.45
C LYS A 204 -35.35 -1.73 -13.65
N ILE A 205 -34.53 -2.78 -13.51
CA ILE A 205 -34.30 -3.75 -14.59
C ILE A 205 -35.53 -4.60 -14.82
N ILE A 206 -36.18 -4.99 -13.74
CA ILE A 206 -37.32 -5.89 -13.78
C ILE A 206 -38.54 -5.15 -14.31
N GLU A 207 -38.81 -3.93 -13.84
CA GLU A 207 -39.84 -3.07 -14.43
C GLU A 207 -39.66 -2.91 -15.95
N GLN A 208 -38.42 -2.71 -16.43
CA GLN A 208 -38.10 -2.59 -17.86
C GLN A 208 -38.23 -3.89 -18.69
N ASP A 209 -38.28 -5.07 -18.08
CA ASP A 209 -38.38 -6.38 -18.78
C ASP A 209 -39.82 -6.93 -18.76
N TYR A 210 -40.68 -6.39 -17.88
CA TYR A 210 -42.10 -6.74 -17.77
C TYR A 210 -43.05 -5.69 -18.41
N ASP A 211 -42.52 -4.58 -18.93
CA ASP A 211 -43.18 -3.64 -19.84
C ASP A 211 -42.93 -4.02 -21.31
#